data_AF-A0A0S3S7J6-F1
#
_entry.id   AF-A0A0S3S7J6-F1
#
_cell.length_a   1.000
_cell.length_b   1.000
_cell.length_c   1.000
_cell.angle_alpha   90.00
_cell.angle_beta   90.00
_cell.angle_gamma   90.00
#
_symmetry.space_group_name_H-M   'P 1'
#
loop_
_entity.id
_entity.type
_entity.pdbx_description
1 polymer ?
#
loop_
_entity_poly.entity_id
_entity_poly.type
_entity_poly.pdbx_seq_one_letter_code
_entity_poly.pdbx_strand_id
1 'polypeptide(L)'
;MASAVQTVCGEAYGARNYSAMGIILQRAIILHLGAAVILTFLYWFSGSFLKAIGQSESIAEKGQVFSRGIILQLYAFAVSCPTQRFLQAQNIVNPLAFISLGVFLLHVLLTWLVLFVFDYGLVGAALTLSFSWWFLVLLNGLYIILSPRCNQTWGGLTVKAFKGIWPYFKLTAAYAWMLCLETWYNQGLILLSGLISHPTVSVDTISICMNYLNWDLQFMLGLSAATSVRISNELEAAHPRVARFSVIVVNGISIVISVVFSAIILTCQEPLSKLFTSDSEVIEEVSSLTPLLAISVFLNFIQPILSGVAIGCGWQAVVAYVNLASFYVIGLTVGCVLGFQTTLGVAVS
;
A
#
# COMPACT_ATOMS: atom_id res chain seq x y z
N MET A 1 -5.30 -1.37 -4.47
CA MET A 1 -4.08 -1.76 -5.20
C MET A 1 -4.46 -2.59 -6.41
N ALA A 2 -3.78 -2.39 -7.56
CA ALA A 2 -4.10 -3.05 -8.83
C ALA A 2 -3.07 -4.13 -9.21
N SER A 3 -2.70 -4.99 -8.26
CA SER A 3 -1.55 -5.92 -8.40
C SER A 3 -1.69 -6.90 -9.56
N ALA A 4 -2.93 -7.26 -9.95
CA ALA A 4 -3.18 -8.12 -11.12
C ALA A 4 -2.75 -7.46 -12.44
N VAL A 5 -2.85 -6.13 -12.54
CA VAL A 5 -2.36 -5.39 -13.72
C VAL A 5 -0.86 -5.55 -13.85
N GLN A 6 -0.14 -5.57 -12.72
CA GLN A 6 1.31 -5.67 -12.75
C GLN A 6 1.79 -6.99 -13.35
N THR A 7 1.24 -8.11 -12.87
CA THR A 7 1.60 -9.44 -13.38
C THR A 7 1.17 -9.58 -14.84
N VAL A 8 -0.09 -9.32 -15.17
CA VAL A 8 -0.62 -9.58 -16.51
C VAL A 8 -0.05 -8.62 -17.57
N CYS A 9 0.19 -7.35 -17.24
CA CYS A 9 0.90 -6.44 -18.14
C CYS A 9 2.40 -6.79 -18.23
N GLY A 10 3.02 -7.22 -17.12
CA GLY A 10 4.41 -7.67 -17.11
C GLY A 10 4.62 -8.89 -18.00
N GLU A 11 3.66 -9.81 -17.98
CA GLU A 11 3.66 -10.99 -18.83
C GLU A 11 3.49 -10.62 -20.30
N ALA A 12 2.48 -9.80 -20.62
CA ALA A 12 2.25 -9.32 -21.98
C ALA A 12 3.45 -8.54 -22.55
N TYR A 13 4.14 -7.76 -21.72
CA TYR A 13 5.33 -7.02 -22.13
C TYR A 13 6.53 -7.95 -22.41
N GLY A 14 6.79 -8.93 -21.52
CA GLY A 14 7.85 -9.92 -21.69
C GLY A 14 7.65 -10.79 -22.95
N ALA A 15 6.42 -11.22 -23.20
CA ALA A 15 6.02 -11.96 -24.40
C ALA A 15 5.95 -11.11 -25.69
N ARG A 16 6.30 -9.82 -25.62
CA ARG A 16 6.19 -8.83 -26.72
C ARG A 16 4.78 -8.64 -27.28
N ASN A 17 3.75 -8.99 -26.52
CA ASN A 17 2.35 -8.76 -26.86
C ASN A 17 1.89 -7.36 -26.37
N TYR A 18 2.56 -6.32 -26.89
CA TYR A 18 2.35 -4.94 -26.44
C TYR A 18 0.89 -4.47 -26.60
N SER A 19 0.22 -4.86 -27.69
CA SER A 19 -1.16 -4.47 -27.97
C SER A 19 -2.17 -4.94 -26.91
N ALA A 20 -1.87 -6.01 -26.17
CA ALA A 20 -2.73 -6.52 -25.11
C ALA A 20 -2.70 -5.63 -23.86
N MET A 21 -1.60 -4.92 -23.60
CA MET A 21 -1.41 -4.13 -22.37
C MET A 21 -2.46 -3.03 -22.22
N GLY A 22 -2.76 -2.28 -23.28
CA GLY A 22 -3.80 -1.25 -23.26
C GLY A 22 -5.20 -1.82 -22.99
N ILE A 23 -5.48 -3.03 -23.48
CA ILE A 23 -6.75 -3.73 -23.22
C ILE A 23 -6.83 -4.17 -21.76
N ILE A 24 -5.73 -4.70 -21.20
CA ILE A 24 -5.63 -5.10 -19.79
C ILE A 24 -5.84 -3.89 -18.88
N LEU A 25 -5.19 -2.75 -19.19
CA LEU A 25 -5.35 -1.49 -18.46
C LEU A 25 -6.82 -1.04 -18.43
N GLN A 26 -7.47 -0.97 -19.60
CA GLN A 26 -8.88 -0.56 -19.68
C GLN A 26 -9.80 -1.51 -18.91
N ARG A 27 -9.59 -2.82 -19.04
CA ARG A 27 -10.36 -3.84 -18.32
C ARG A 27 -10.21 -3.70 -16.80
N ALA A 28 -9.00 -3.43 -16.33
CA ALA A 28 -8.72 -3.19 -14.92
C ALA A 28 -9.43 -1.94 -14.41
N ILE A 29 -9.37 -0.83 -15.15
CA ILE A 29 -10.06 0.41 -14.79
C ILE A 29 -11.58 0.16 -14.68
N ILE A 30 -12.19 -0.55 -15.63
CA ILE A 30 -13.62 -0.88 -15.58
C ILE A 30 -13.97 -1.64 -14.30
N LEU A 31 -13.20 -2.68 -13.95
CA LEU A 31 -13.44 -3.45 -12.73
C LEU A 31 -13.22 -2.63 -11.45
N HIS A 32 -12.17 -1.81 -11.41
CA HIS A 32 -11.88 -0.98 -10.25
C HIS A 32 -12.92 0.12 -10.06
N LEU A 33 -13.45 0.70 -11.15
CA LEU A 33 -14.58 1.64 -11.08
C LEU A 33 -15.84 0.96 -10.55
N GLY A 34 -16.14 -0.26 -11.00
CA GLY A 34 -17.24 -1.05 -10.45
C GLY A 34 -17.09 -1.30 -8.95
N ALA A 35 -15.89 -1.66 -8.49
CA ALA A 35 -15.59 -1.81 -7.07
C ALA A 35 -15.68 -0.49 -6.29
N ALA A 36 -15.21 0.62 -6.86
CA ALA A 36 -15.31 1.96 -6.27
C ALA A 36 -16.77 2.39 -6.07
N VAL A 37 -17.67 2.07 -7.00
CA VAL A 37 -19.11 2.32 -6.83
C VAL A 37 -19.67 1.58 -5.63
N ILE A 38 -19.34 0.29 -5.47
CA ILE A 38 -19.77 -0.51 -4.31
C ILE A 38 -19.21 0.09 -3.01
N LEU A 39 -17.93 0.44 -2.98
CA LEU A 39 -17.27 1.02 -1.81
C LEU A 39 -17.76 2.43 -1.47
N THR A 40 -18.30 3.18 -2.45
CA THR A 40 -18.88 4.51 -2.22
C THR A 40 -20.01 4.45 -1.18
N PHE A 41 -20.80 3.37 -1.17
CA PHE A 41 -21.83 3.17 -0.15
C PHE A 41 -21.23 3.16 1.27
N LEU A 42 -20.14 2.41 1.48
CA LEU A 42 -19.45 2.35 2.77
C LEU A 42 -18.89 3.71 3.19
N TYR A 43 -18.32 4.46 2.24
CA TYR A 43 -17.76 5.80 2.51
C TYR A 43 -18.86 6.83 2.83
N TRP A 44 -20.02 6.73 2.17
CA TRP A 44 -21.12 7.65 2.37
C TRP A 44 -21.77 7.51 3.76
N PHE A 45 -21.86 6.26 4.24
CA PHE A 45 -22.45 5.88 5.53
C PHE A 45 -21.41 5.54 6.60
N SER A 46 -20.15 5.97 6.44
CA SER A 46 -19.06 5.57 7.33
C SER A 46 -19.30 5.98 8.78
N GLY A 47 -19.98 7.10 9.06
CA GLY A 47 -20.34 7.49 10.42
C GLY A 47 -21.23 6.47 11.11
N SER A 48 -22.23 5.92 10.41
CA SER A 48 -23.08 4.86 10.95
C SER A 48 -22.29 3.58 11.24
N PHE A 49 -21.38 3.20 10.34
CA PHE A 49 -20.50 2.03 10.55
C PHE A 49 -19.54 2.24 11.73
N LEU A 50 -18.94 3.44 11.85
CA LEU A 50 -18.06 3.79 12.97
C LEU A 50 -18.81 3.72 14.30
N LYS A 51 -20.05 4.24 14.37
CA LYS A 51 -20.91 4.09 15.56
C LYS A 51 -21.24 2.63 15.85
N ALA A 52 -21.52 1.83 14.82
CA ALA A 52 -21.83 0.41 14.98
C ALA A 52 -20.67 -0.41 15.57
N ILE A 53 -19.41 -0.01 15.32
CA ILE A 53 -18.22 -0.64 15.91
C ILE A 53 -17.78 0.01 17.23
N GLY A 54 -18.62 0.89 17.82
CA GLY A 54 -18.41 1.46 19.16
C GLY A 54 -17.64 2.78 19.22
N GLN A 55 -17.39 3.45 18.09
CA GLN A 55 -16.75 4.78 18.11
C GLN A 55 -17.68 5.85 18.65
N SER A 56 -17.10 6.88 19.29
CA SER A 56 -17.86 8.02 19.80
C SER A 56 -18.54 8.82 18.69
N GLU A 57 -19.65 9.49 19.02
CA GLU A 57 -20.42 10.26 18.04
C GLU A 57 -19.58 11.36 17.37
N SER A 58 -18.75 12.07 18.14
CA SER A 58 -17.89 13.13 17.60
C SER A 58 -16.82 12.62 16.63
N ILE A 59 -16.26 11.42 16.88
CA ILE A 59 -15.30 10.77 15.96
C ILE A 59 -16.03 10.29 14.70
N ALA A 60 -17.18 9.64 14.88
CA ALA A 60 -17.96 9.11 13.76
C ALA A 60 -18.44 10.22 12.82
N GLU A 61 -18.87 11.37 13.35
CA GLU A 61 -19.25 12.54 12.55
C GLU A 61 -18.09 13.08 11.73
N LYS A 62 -16.94 13.33 12.35
CA LYS A 62 -15.73 13.80 11.65
C LYS A 62 -15.25 12.79 10.61
N GLY A 63 -15.25 11.50 10.96
CA GLY A 63 -14.91 10.41 10.05
C GLY A 63 -15.83 10.36 8.84
N GLN A 64 -17.12 10.61 9.01
CA GLN A 64 -18.08 10.66 7.91
C GLN A 64 -17.86 11.85 6.98
N VAL A 65 -17.63 13.04 7.55
CA VAL A 65 -17.33 14.25 6.77
C VAL A 65 -16.07 14.04 5.92
N PHE A 66 -15.01 13.53 6.51
CA PHE A 66 -13.77 13.23 5.79
C PHE A 66 -13.97 12.14 4.73
N SER A 67 -14.63 11.03 5.08
CA SER A 67 -14.92 9.91 4.17
C SER A 67 -15.67 10.35 2.93
N ARG A 68 -16.66 11.23 3.09
CA ARG A 68 -17.42 11.80 1.96
C ARG A 68 -16.54 12.68 1.07
N GLY A 69 -15.66 13.50 1.67
CA GLY A 69 -14.71 14.32 0.93
C GLY A 69 -13.71 13.52 0.08
N ILE A 70 -13.30 12.33 0.55
CA ILE A 70 -12.37 11.44 -0.16
C ILE A 70 -13.05 10.45 -1.13
N ILE A 71 -14.37 10.54 -1.36
CA ILE A 71 -15.03 9.72 -2.38
C ILE A 71 -14.41 9.99 -3.76
N LEU A 72 -14.08 11.24 -4.08
CA LEU A 72 -13.43 11.57 -5.35
C LEU A 72 -12.06 10.90 -5.48
N GLN A 73 -11.29 10.81 -4.39
CA GLN A 73 -10.03 10.06 -4.34
C GLN A 73 -10.23 8.57 -4.63
N LEU A 74 -11.32 7.96 -4.15
CA LEU A 74 -11.61 6.54 -4.40
C LEU A 74 -11.70 6.24 -5.91
N TYR A 75 -12.37 7.10 -6.67
CA TYR A 75 -12.43 6.98 -8.13
C TYR A 75 -11.09 7.30 -8.81
N ALA A 76 -10.35 8.29 -8.29
CA ALA A 76 -9.00 8.55 -8.78
C ALA A 76 -8.07 7.34 -8.59
N PHE A 77 -8.17 6.62 -7.47
CA PHE A 77 -7.44 5.36 -7.24
C PHE A 77 -7.82 4.26 -8.20
N ALA A 78 -9.11 4.13 -8.54
CA ALA A 78 -9.58 3.15 -9.50
C ALA A 78 -8.93 3.32 -10.88
N VAL A 79 -8.52 4.54 -11.24
CA VAL A 79 -7.81 4.84 -12.50
C VAL A 79 -6.29 4.86 -12.31
N SER A 80 -5.80 5.53 -11.26
CA SER A 80 -4.37 5.76 -11.01
C SER A 80 -3.64 4.46 -10.76
N CYS A 81 -4.18 3.57 -9.91
CA CYS A 81 -3.49 2.32 -9.57
C CYS A 81 -3.22 1.44 -10.81
N PRO A 82 -4.20 1.13 -11.68
CA PRO A 82 -3.93 0.40 -12.92
C PRO A 82 -2.95 1.14 -13.85
N THR A 83 -3.10 2.46 -13.98
CA THR A 83 -2.27 3.30 -14.85
C THR A 83 -0.79 3.25 -14.46
N GLN A 84 -0.49 3.33 -13.17
CA GLN A 84 0.88 3.22 -12.67
C GLN A 84 1.47 1.84 -12.95
N ARG A 85 0.70 0.77 -12.74
CA ARG A 85 1.15 -0.61 -12.98
C ARG A 85 1.37 -0.88 -14.46
N PHE A 86 0.56 -0.29 -15.34
CA PHE A 86 0.77 -0.30 -16.79
C PHE A 86 2.13 0.33 -17.17
N LEU A 87 2.45 1.52 -16.65
CA LEU A 87 3.73 2.18 -16.91
C LEU A 87 4.92 1.41 -16.31
N GLN A 88 4.78 0.90 -15.09
CA GLN A 88 5.82 0.12 -14.41
C GLN A 88 6.13 -1.19 -15.15
N ALA A 89 5.10 -1.91 -15.65
CA ALA A 89 5.27 -3.18 -16.36
C ALA A 89 6.14 -3.10 -17.63
N GLN A 90 6.27 -1.91 -18.22
CA GLN A 90 7.13 -1.60 -19.36
C GLN A 90 8.40 -0.83 -18.98
N ASN A 91 8.79 -0.87 -17.69
CA ASN A 91 9.97 -0.19 -17.14
C ASN A 91 9.96 1.35 -17.26
N ILE A 92 8.78 1.98 -17.38
CA ILE A 92 8.64 3.44 -17.35
C ILE A 92 8.43 3.91 -15.91
N VAL A 93 9.52 3.94 -15.13
CA VAL A 93 9.49 4.31 -13.71
C VAL A 93 9.93 5.75 -13.44
N ASN A 94 10.90 6.29 -14.18
CA ASN A 94 11.42 7.64 -13.94
C ASN A 94 10.37 8.73 -14.17
N PRO A 95 9.63 8.76 -15.31
CA PRO A 95 8.58 9.75 -15.51
C PRO A 95 7.49 9.66 -14.44
N LEU A 96 7.11 8.44 -14.06
CA LEU A 96 6.14 8.21 -13.00
C LEU A 96 6.62 8.79 -11.65
N ALA A 97 7.91 8.60 -11.31
CA ALA A 97 8.50 9.14 -10.09
C ALA A 97 8.53 10.69 -10.10
N PHE A 98 8.97 11.30 -11.20
CA PHE A 98 9.01 12.77 -11.30
C PHE A 98 7.62 13.41 -11.31
N ILE A 99 6.65 12.80 -11.99
CA ILE A 99 5.25 13.23 -11.94
C ILE A 99 4.73 13.15 -10.49
N SER A 100 4.97 12.02 -9.81
CA SER A 100 4.52 11.82 -8.43
C SER A 100 5.14 12.83 -7.46
N LEU A 101 6.44 13.12 -7.62
CA LEU A 101 7.13 14.14 -6.84
C LEU A 101 6.55 15.55 -7.09
N GLY A 102 6.30 15.90 -8.36
CA GLY A 102 5.68 17.19 -8.71
C GLY A 102 4.28 17.34 -8.12
N VAL A 103 3.45 16.29 -8.20
CA VAL A 103 2.11 16.27 -7.59
C VAL A 103 2.20 16.36 -6.06
N PHE A 104 3.18 15.70 -5.44
CA PHE A 104 3.40 15.78 -4.00
C PHE A 104 3.74 17.20 -3.54
N LEU A 105 4.67 17.87 -4.23
CA LEU A 105 5.03 19.26 -3.91
C LEU A 105 3.83 20.21 -4.09
N LEU A 106 3.05 20.02 -5.15
CA LEU A 106 1.81 20.76 -5.36
C LEU A 106 0.80 20.46 -4.24
N HIS A 107 0.67 19.21 -3.81
CA HIS A 107 -0.23 18.81 -2.72
C HIS A 107 0.15 19.50 -1.40
N VAL A 108 1.44 19.58 -1.07
CA VAL A 108 1.93 20.28 0.13
C VAL A 108 1.52 21.76 0.08
N LEU A 109 1.77 22.43 -1.06
CA LEU A 109 1.40 23.84 -1.24
C LEU A 109 -0.11 24.05 -1.12
N LEU A 110 -0.91 23.25 -1.83
CA LEU A 110 -2.36 23.38 -1.83
C LEU A 110 -2.96 23.08 -0.45
N THR A 111 -2.44 22.07 0.25
CA THR A 111 -2.89 21.73 1.61
C THR A 111 -2.60 22.88 2.57
N TRP A 112 -1.41 23.49 2.45
CA TRP A 112 -1.07 24.66 3.26
C TRP A 112 -2.03 25.83 3.00
N LEU A 113 -2.30 26.15 1.73
CA LEU A 113 -3.25 27.21 1.35
C LEU A 113 -4.66 26.93 1.90
N VAL A 114 -5.17 25.73 1.65
CA VAL A 114 -6.56 25.37 1.98
C VAL A 114 -6.79 25.32 3.50
N LEU A 115 -5.81 24.86 4.27
CA LEU A 115 -5.96 24.72 5.72
C LEU A 115 -5.56 25.96 6.51
N PHE A 116 -4.45 26.62 6.16
CA PHE A 116 -3.93 27.72 6.97
C PHE A 116 -4.25 29.11 6.42
N VAL A 117 -4.54 29.24 5.12
CA VAL A 117 -4.87 30.53 4.52
C VAL A 117 -6.38 30.69 4.33
N PHE A 118 -7.05 29.66 3.80
CA PHE A 118 -8.49 29.72 3.50
C PHE A 118 -9.38 29.11 4.60
N ASP A 119 -8.80 28.39 5.57
CA ASP A 119 -9.49 27.79 6.72
C ASP A 119 -10.69 26.90 6.33
N TYR A 120 -10.54 26.06 5.29
CA TYR A 120 -11.60 25.15 4.84
C TYR A 120 -11.71 23.86 5.67
N GLY A 121 -10.92 23.75 6.75
CA GLY A 121 -10.98 22.66 7.71
C GLY A 121 -10.86 21.25 7.11
N LEU A 122 -11.49 20.28 7.77
CA LEU A 122 -11.36 18.86 7.45
C LEU A 122 -11.88 18.50 6.05
N VAL A 123 -12.96 19.14 5.59
CA VAL A 123 -13.49 18.93 4.23
C VAL A 123 -12.50 19.46 3.19
N GLY A 124 -11.92 20.63 3.44
CA GLY A 124 -10.86 21.20 2.60
C GLY A 124 -9.67 20.25 2.45
N ALA A 125 -9.20 19.65 3.54
CA ALA A 125 -8.13 18.64 3.49
C ALA A 125 -8.52 17.44 2.60
N ALA A 126 -9.71 16.88 2.79
CA ALA A 126 -10.18 15.71 2.05
C ALA A 126 -10.32 15.98 0.54
N LEU A 127 -10.87 17.14 0.18
CA LEU A 127 -11.02 17.56 -1.22
C LEU A 127 -9.68 17.89 -1.87
N THR A 128 -8.75 18.50 -1.14
CA THR A 128 -7.39 18.79 -1.63
C THR A 128 -6.63 17.51 -1.92
N LEU A 129 -6.73 16.52 -1.04
CA LEU A 129 -6.17 15.19 -1.27
C LEU A 129 -6.78 14.54 -2.52
N SER A 130 -8.10 14.58 -2.64
CA SER A 130 -8.81 14.05 -3.83
C SER A 130 -8.35 14.73 -5.12
N PHE A 131 -8.18 16.06 -5.09
CA PHE A 131 -7.70 16.84 -6.22
C PHE A 131 -6.30 16.41 -6.65
N SER A 132 -5.36 16.27 -5.71
CA SER A 132 -4.00 15.82 -6.00
C SER A 132 -3.96 14.45 -6.68
N TRP A 133 -4.83 13.51 -6.26
CA TRP A 133 -4.93 12.21 -6.91
C TRP A 133 -5.50 12.28 -8.33
N TRP A 134 -6.51 13.11 -8.57
CA TRP A 134 -7.00 13.35 -9.93
C TRP A 134 -5.99 14.05 -10.82
N PHE A 135 -5.19 14.96 -10.26
CA PHE A 135 -4.09 15.58 -10.99
C PHE A 135 -3.03 14.56 -11.39
N LEU A 136 -2.72 13.60 -10.50
CA LEU A 136 -1.86 12.45 -10.84
C LEU A 136 -2.45 11.56 -11.93
N VAL A 137 -3.76 11.29 -11.90
CA VAL A 137 -4.47 10.57 -12.97
C VAL A 137 -4.31 11.30 -14.31
N LEU A 138 -4.53 12.61 -14.31
CA LEU A 138 -4.45 13.44 -15.52
C LEU A 138 -3.04 13.44 -16.10
N LEU A 139 -2.01 13.70 -15.29
CA LEU A 139 -0.62 13.74 -15.77
C LEU A 139 -0.14 12.37 -16.28
N ASN A 140 -0.47 11.28 -15.59
CA ASN A 140 -0.14 9.93 -16.07
C ASN A 140 -0.91 9.56 -17.34
N GLY A 141 -2.19 9.94 -17.43
CA GLY A 141 -3.00 9.72 -18.64
C GLY A 141 -2.46 10.50 -19.85
N LEU A 142 -2.10 11.77 -19.66
CA LEU A 142 -1.43 12.58 -20.68
C LEU A 142 -0.10 11.96 -21.10
N TYR A 143 0.71 11.47 -20.15
CA TYR A 143 1.95 10.78 -20.48
C TYR A 143 1.71 9.54 -21.35
N ILE A 144 0.70 8.72 -21.02
CA ILE A 144 0.37 7.52 -21.82
C ILE A 144 -0.06 7.89 -23.23
N ILE A 145 -0.86 8.94 -23.39
CA ILE A 145 -1.41 9.34 -24.69
C ILE A 145 -0.35 10.03 -25.58
N LEU A 146 0.52 10.86 -24.98
CA LEU A 146 1.44 11.72 -25.73
C LEU A 146 2.86 11.12 -25.89
N SER A 147 3.27 10.19 -25.02
CA SER A 147 4.64 9.67 -25.04
C SER A 147 4.83 8.63 -26.15
N PRO A 148 5.85 8.78 -27.02
CA PRO A 148 6.17 7.79 -28.04
C PRO A 148 6.46 6.39 -27.47
N ARG A 149 6.89 6.30 -26.21
CA ARG A 149 7.17 5.02 -25.52
C ARG A 149 5.93 4.17 -25.31
N CYS A 150 4.75 4.77 -25.30
CA CYS A 150 3.48 4.07 -25.08
C CYS A 150 2.76 3.75 -26.40
N ASN A 151 3.27 4.17 -27.56
CA ASN A 151 2.56 4.02 -28.84
C ASN A 151 2.26 2.55 -29.20
N GLN A 152 3.13 1.61 -28.83
CA GLN A 152 2.93 0.19 -29.11
C GLN A 152 2.06 -0.51 -28.06
N THR A 153 2.01 0.02 -26.84
CA THR A 153 1.31 -0.58 -25.69
C THR A 153 -0.08 0.02 -25.48
N TRP A 154 -0.29 1.26 -25.92
CA TRP A 154 -1.57 1.98 -25.87
C TRP A 154 -2.14 2.21 -27.27
N GLY A 155 -3.10 1.37 -27.67
CA GLY A 155 -3.81 1.48 -28.96
C GLY A 155 -5.08 2.33 -28.94
N GLY A 156 -5.30 3.13 -27.90
CA GLY A 156 -6.54 3.88 -27.68
C GLY A 156 -7.68 3.07 -27.06
N LEU A 157 -8.83 3.72 -26.83
CA LEU A 157 -10.01 3.10 -26.20
C LEU A 157 -10.63 2.06 -27.13
N THR A 158 -10.99 0.90 -26.58
CA THR A 158 -11.54 -0.20 -27.37
C THR A 158 -12.60 -1.01 -26.62
N VAL A 159 -13.64 -1.42 -27.35
CA VAL A 159 -14.71 -2.30 -26.83
C VAL A 159 -14.16 -3.69 -26.44
N LYS A 160 -12.97 -4.07 -26.94
CA LYS A 160 -12.29 -5.32 -26.53
C LYS A 160 -12.04 -5.39 -25.02
N ALA A 161 -11.97 -4.25 -24.32
CA ALA A 161 -11.84 -4.21 -22.86
C ALA A 161 -12.99 -4.92 -22.13
N PHE A 162 -14.20 -4.90 -22.70
CA PHE A 162 -15.38 -5.56 -22.13
C PHE A 162 -15.43 -7.07 -22.37
N LYS A 163 -14.64 -7.58 -23.33
CA LYS A 163 -14.54 -9.02 -23.60
C LYS A 163 -13.59 -9.67 -22.59
N GLY A 164 -13.98 -10.82 -22.05
CA GLY A 164 -13.16 -11.56 -21.09
C GLY A 164 -13.04 -10.92 -19.70
N ILE A 165 -14.00 -10.06 -19.31
CA ILE A 165 -14.04 -9.44 -17.98
C ILE A 165 -14.11 -10.50 -16.87
N TRP A 166 -14.94 -11.54 -17.02
CA TRP A 166 -15.18 -12.51 -15.94
C TRP A 166 -13.94 -13.34 -15.55
N PRO A 167 -13.18 -13.93 -16.50
CA PRO A 167 -11.90 -14.56 -16.17
C PRO A 167 -10.91 -13.59 -15.49
N TYR A 168 -10.81 -12.35 -15.99
CA TYR A 168 -9.95 -11.34 -15.41
C TYR A 168 -10.41 -10.89 -14.02
N PHE A 169 -11.72 -10.85 -13.77
CA PHE A 169 -12.29 -10.59 -12.46
C PHE A 169 -11.93 -11.67 -11.47
N LYS A 170 -12.07 -12.96 -11.82
CA LYS A 170 -11.66 -14.07 -10.93
C LYS A 170 -10.19 -13.97 -10.54
N LEU A 171 -9.34 -13.65 -11.52
CA LEU A 171 -7.93 -13.39 -11.28
C LEU A 171 -7.76 -12.23 -10.31
N THR A 172 -8.31 -11.06 -10.63
CA THR A 172 -8.18 -9.84 -9.80
C THR A 172 -8.74 -10.02 -8.39
N ALA A 173 -9.83 -10.77 -8.22
CA ALA A 173 -10.46 -11.02 -6.93
C ALA A 173 -9.54 -11.87 -6.01
N ALA A 174 -8.87 -12.89 -6.55
CA ALA A 174 -7.89 -13.66 -5.80
C ALA A 174 -6.71 -12.79 -5.33
N TYR A 175 -6.27 -11.86 -6.19
CA TYR A 175 -5.17 -10.93 -5.87
C TYR A 175 -5.60 -9.92 -4.81
N ALA A 176 -6.84 -9.43 -4.90
CA ALA A 176 -7.40 -8.51 -3.92
C ALA A 176 -7.51 -9.17 -2.54
N TRP A 177 -8.00 -10.41 -2.46
CA TRP A 177 -8.16 -11.12 -1.20
C TRP A 177 -6.83 -11.30 -0.46
N MET A 178 -5.78 -11.73 -1.15
CA MET A 178 -4.44 -11.90 -0.56
C MET A 178 -3.94 -10.63 0.14
N LEU A 179 -4.03 -9.50 -0.54
CA LEU A 179 -3.53 -8.23 -0.03
C LEU A 179 -4.45 -7.62 1.04
N CYS A 180 -5.78 -7.77 0.87
CA CYS A 180 -6.75 -7.35 1.88
C CYS A 180 -6.53 -8.10 3.19
N LEU A 181 -6.30 -9.41 3.15
CA LEU A 181 -5.98 -10.21 4.34
C LEU A 181 -4.72 -9.70 5.06
N GLU A 182 -3.64 -9.43 4.31
CA GLU A 182 -2.40 -8.87 4.89
C GLU A 182 -2.63 -7.50 5.54
N THR A 183 -3.44 -6.64 4.92
CA THR A 183 -3.73 -5.30 5.44
C THR A 183 -4.70 -5.34 6.63
N TRP A 184 -5.76 -6.15 6.54
CA TRP A 184 -6.79 -6.27 7.58
C TRP A 184 -6.25 -6.94 8.83
N TYR A 185 -5.29 -7.85 8.71
CA TYR A 185 -4.57 -8.42 9.85
C TYR A 185 -3.96 -7.31 10.71
N ASN A 186 -3.19 -6.40 10.10
CA ASN A 186 -2.56 -5.28 10.81
C ASN A 186 -3.59 -4.35 11.45
N GLN A 187 -4.69 -4.05 10.76
CA GLN A 187 -5.76 -3.22 11.34
C GLN A 187 -6.50 -3.93 12.47
N GLY A 188 -6.69 -5.24 12.39
CA GLY A 188 -7.24 -6.05 13.47
C GLY A 188 -6.37 -6.01 14.73
N LEU A 189 -5.04 -6.09 14.58
CA LEU A 189 -4.12 -5.97 15.71
C LEU A 189 -4.20 -4.60 16.38
N ILE A 190 -4.29 -3.50 15.60
CA ILE A 190 -4.46 -2.14 16.15
C ILE A 190 -5.77 -2.01 16.94
N LEU A 191 -6.86 -2.58 16.43
CA LEU A 191 -8.14 -2.59 17.16
C LEU A 191 -8.05 -3.40 18.45
N LEU A 192 -7.37 -4.55 18.43
CA LEU A 192 -7.18 -5.39 19.61
C LEU A 192 -6.26 -4.73 20.64
N SER A 193 -5.20 -4.03 20.22
CA SER A 193 -4.32 -3.32 21.14
C SER A 193 -5.04 -2.19 21.89
N GLY A 194 -6.05 -1.59 21.26
CA GLY A 194 -6.92 -0.59 21.91
C GLY A 194 -7.78 -1.14 23.07
N LEU A 195 -7.80 -2.47 23.29
CA LEU A 195 -8.52 -3.12 24.39
C LEU A 195 -7.62 -3.44 25.60
N ILE A 196 -6.31 -3.16 25.52
CA ILE A 196 -5.34 -3.42 26.59
C ILE A 196 -5.34 -2.26 27.60
N SER A 197 -5.23 -2.58 28.90
CA SER A 197 -5.27 -1.63 30.02
C SER A 197 -3.99 -0.78 30.14
N HIS A 198 -4.14 0.51 30.47
CA HIS A 198 -3.14 1.62 30.50
C HIS A 198 -2.91 2.35 29.14
N PRO A 199 -3.84 3.25 28.74
CA PRO A 199 -4.02 3.60 27.33
C PRO A 199 -3.30 4.86 26.80
N THR A 200 -2.65 5.72 27.58
CA THR A 200 -2.10 6.98 27.02
C THR A 200 -0.63 6.86 26.62
N VAL A 201 0.26 6.54 27.56
CA VAL A 201 1.70 6.38 27.27
C VAL A 201 1.93 5.20 26.31
N SER A 202 1.23 4.09 26.51
CA SER A 202 1.32 2.92 25.63
C SER A 202 0.84 3.22 24.21
N VAL A 203 -0.28 3.92 24.03
CA VAL A 203 -0.82 4.21 22.68
C VAL A 203 0.05 5.20 21.92
N ASP A 204 0.60 6.22 22.57
CA ASP A 204 1.50 7.18 21.91
C ASP A 204 2.81 6.48 21.48
N THR A 205 3.39 5.67 22.37
CA THR A 205 4.55 4.83 22.04
C THR A 205 4.27 3.89 20.86
N ILE A 206 3.18 3.12 20.92
CA ILE A 206 2.80 2.18 19.85
C ILE A 206 2.58 2.94 18.54
N SER A 207 1.97 4.12 18.59
CA SER A 207 1.73 4.94 17.39
C SER A 207 3.03 5.37 16.74
N ILE A 208 4.06 5.74 17.51
CA ILE A 208 5.40 6.05 16.99
C ILE A 208 6.02 4.82 16.34
N CYS A 209 6.03 3.67 17.02
CA CYS A 209 6.56 2.41 16.47
C CYS A 209 5.83 2.00 15.18
N MET A 210 4.50 2.10 15.16
CA MET A 210 3.69 1.79 13.98
C MET A 210 3.93 2.77 12.83
N ASN A 211 4.24 4.04 13.10
CA ASN A 211 4.64 4.98 12.04
C ASN A 211 5.94 4.53 11.36
N TYR A 212 6.96 4.12 12.13
CA TYR A 212 8.19 3.59 11.55
C TYR A 212 7.97 2.29 10.77
N LEU A 213 7.16 1.37 11.29
CA LEU A 213 6.77 0.15 10.56
C LEU A 213 5.98 0.47 9.27
N ASN A 214 5.16 1.52 9.27
CA ASN A 214 4.47 1.95 8.07
C ASN A 214 5.44 2.54 7.04
N TRP A 215 6.44 3.34 7.46
CA TRP A 215 7.45 3.87 6.56
C TRP A 215 8.31 2.75 5.95
N ASP A 216 8.70 1.80 6.78
CA ASP A 216 9.36 0.56 6.37
C ASP A 216 8.56 -0.20 5.30
N LEU A 217 7.26 -0.41 5.56
CA LEU A 217 6.35 -1.06 4.63
C LEU A 217 6.26 -0.34 3.27
N GLN A 218 6.30 1.00 3.22
CA GLN A 218 6.27 1.72 1.94
C GLN A 218 7.51 1.43 1.08
N PHE A 219 8.68 1.36 1.73
CA PHE A 219 9.92 0.99 1.04
C PHE A 219 9.84 -0.45 0.50
N MET A 220 9.25 -1.35 1.29
CA MET A 220 8.98 -2.74 0.92
C MET A 220 8.03 -2.93 -0.24
N LEU A 221 6.91 -2.22 -0.25
CA LEU A 221 5.98 -2.29 -1.36
C LEU A 221 6.61 -1.79 -2.67
N GLY A 222 7.53 -0.82 -2.59
CA GLY A 222 8.33 -0.35 -3.73
C GLY A 222 9.24 -1.45 -4.30
N LEU A 223 10.07 -2.09 -3.46
CA LEU A 223 10.95 -3.18 -3.88
C LEU A 223 10.16 -4.40 -4.36
N SER A 224 9.09 -4.77 -3.66
CA SER A 224 8.20 -5.87 -4.04
C SER A 224 7.58 -5.65 -5.43
N ALA A 225 7.12 -4.42 -5.71
CA ALA A 225 6.60 -4.06 -7.02
C ALA A 225 7.68 -4.17 -8.12
N ALA A 226 8.88 -3.62 -7.88
CA ALA A 226 9.99 -3.69 -8.83
C ALA A 226 10.39 -5.15 -9.14
N THR A 227 10.50 -5.99 -8.10
CA THR A 227 10.81 -7.42 -8.21
C THR A 227 9.77 -8.16 -9.04
N SER A 228 8.49 -7.96 -8.74
CA SER A 228 7.41 -8.65 -9.45
C SER A 228 7.38 -8.27 -10.94
N VAL A 229 7.57 -6.98 -11.28
CA VAL A 229 7.69 -6.56 -12.70
C VAL A 229 8.90 -7.21 -13.37
N ARG A 230 10.07 -7.15 -12.72
CA ARG A 230 11.30 -7.70 -13.29
C ARG A 230 11.19 -9.20 -13.55
N ILE A 231 10.66 -9.95 -12.59
CA ILE A 231 10.53 -11.41 -12.70
C ILE A 231 9.50 -11.80 -13.75
N SER A 232 8.32 -11.16 -13.75
CA SER A 232 7.29 -11.44 -14.77
C SER A 232 7.78 -11.14 -16.18
N ASN A 233 8.47 -10.01 -16.40
CA ASN A 233 9.06 -9.68 -17.69
C ASN A 233 10.10 -10.74 -18.14
N GLU A 234 11.06 -11.09 -17.27
CA GLU A 234 12.16 -11.99 -17.64
C GLU A 234 11.70 -13.45 -17.80
N LEU A 235 10.73 -13.92 -17.02
CA LEU A 235 10.14 -15.25 -17.19
C LEU A 235 9.43 -15.36 -18.54
N GLU A 236 8.61 -14.36 -18.89
CA GLU A 236 7.86 -14.36 -20.15
C GLU A 236 8.72 -14.04 -21.38
N ALA A 237 9.88 -13.43 -21.18
CA ALA A 237 10.93 -13.32 -22.20
C ALA A 237 11.75 -14.62 -22.38
N ALA A 238 11.40 -15.71 -21.68
CA ALA A 238 12.14 -16.97 -21.65
C ALA A 238 13.59 -16.85 -21.13
N HIS A 239 13.81 -15.97 -20.14
CA HIS A 239 15.09 -15.75 -19.47
C HIS A 239 15.10 -16.22 -17.99
N PRO A 240 14.89 -17.51 -17.69
CA PRO A 240 14.76 -18.00 -16.31
C PRO A 240 16.02 -17.78 -15.46
N ARG A 241 17.21 -17.76 -16.07
CA ARG A 241 18.47 -17.48 -15.36
C ARG A 241 18.53 -16.02 -14.90
N VAL A 242 18.04 -15.09 -15.70
CA VAL A 242 17.99 -13.65 -15.35
C VAL A 242 16.93 -13.41 -14.28
N ALA A 243 15.77 -14.08 -14.38
CA ALA A 243 14.75 -14.05 -13.33
C ALA A 243 15.31 -14.55 -11.99
N ARG A 244 15.99 -15.70 -11.98
CA ARG A 244 16.64 -16.25 -10.77
C ARG A 244 17.72 -15.31 -10.22
N PHE A 245 18.55 -14.73 -11.07
CA PHE A 245 19.55 -13.75 -10.64
C PHE A 245 18.90 -12.50 -10.03
N SER A 246 17.79 -12.03 -10.60
CA SER A 246 17.02 -10.89 -10.08
C SER A 246 16.50 -11.16 -8.67
N VAL A 247 16.06 -12.38 -8.37
CA VAL A 247 15.66 -12.80 -7.01
C VAL A 247 16.83 -12.67 -6.04
N ILE A 248 18.02 -13.16 -6.41
CA ILE A 248 19.22 -13.08 -5.56
C ILE A 248 19.60 -11.62 -5.28
N VAL A 249 19.62 -10.80 -6.33
CA VAL A 249 19.96 -9.38 -6.22
C VAL A 249 18.99 -8.65 -5.29
N VAL A 250 17.68 -8.84 -5.44
CA VAL A 250 16.72 -8.10 -4.60
C VAL A 250 16.75 -8.56 -3.14
N ASN A 251 17.00 -9.84 -2.85
CA ASN A 251 17.19 -10.32 -1.48
C ASN A 251 18.48 -9.76 -0.87
N GLY A 252 19.55 -9.64 -1.66
CA GLY A 252 20.79 -8.97 -1.20
C GLY A 252 20.55 -7.50 -0.87
N ILE A 253 19.87 -6.77 -1.76
CA ILE A 253 19.52 -5.36 -1.54
C ILE A 253 18.63 -5.21 -0.30
N SER A 254 17.66 -6.10 -0.11
CA SER A 254 16.74 -6.01 1.02
C SER A 254 17.43 -6.23 2.35
N ILE A 255 18.32 -7.22 2.45
CA ILE A 255 19.11 -7.46 3.66
C ILE A 255 19.99 -6.25 3.97
N VAL A 256 20.64 -5.65 2.97
CA VAL A 256 21.47 -4.46 3.20
C VAL A 256 20.64 -3.31 3.74
N ILE A 257 19.48 -3.02 3.14
CA ILE A 257 18.65 -1.89 3.55
C ILE A 257 18.01 -2.16 4.92
N SER A 258 17.58 -3.40 5.19
CA SER A 258 17.02 -3.78 6.49
C SER A 258 18.02 -3.63 7.62
N VAL A 259 19.29 -4.02 7.39
CA VAL A 259 20.38 -3.82 8.34
C VAL A 259 20.62 -2.33 8.58
N VAL A 260 20.64 -1.52 7.52
CA VAL A 260 20.82 -0.06 7.63
C VAL A 260 19.69 0.58 8.44
N PHE A 261 18.43 0.26 8.13
CA PHE A 261 17.28 0.82 8.85
C PHE A 261 17.24 0.36 10.30
N SER A 262 17.52 -0.91 10.57
CA SER A 262 17.59 -1.44 11.93
C SER A 262 18.72 -0.76 12.73
N ALA A 263 19.87 -0.52 12.10
CA ALA A 263 20.98 0.20 12.74
C ALA A 263 20.62 1.66 13.05
N ILE A 264 19.91 2.34 12.13
CA ILE A 264 19.43 3.72 12.36
C ILE A 264 18.45 3.75 13.55
N ILE A 265 17.50 2.82 13.60
CA ILE A 265 16.52 2.75 14.70
C ILE A 265 17.21 2.50 16.04
N LEU A 266 18.17 1.57 16.09
CA LEU A 266 18.91 1.26 17.33
C LEU A 266 19.82 2.39 17.80
N THR A 267 20.48 3.11 16.88
CA THR A 267 21.45 4.16 17.24
C THR A 267 20.82 5.53 17.43
N CYS A 268 19.70 5.81 16.75
CA CYS A 268 19.03 7.11 16.78
C CYS A 268 17.70 7.09 17.53
N GLN A 269 17.46 6.13 18.44
CA GLN A 269 16.18 5.98 19.14
C GLN A 269 15.65 7.26 19.78
N GLU A 270 16.47 7.99 20.53
CA GLU A 270 16.03 9.22 21.23
C GLU A 270 15.77 10.39 20.25
N PRO A 271 16.67 10.72 19.30
CA PRO A 271 16.37 11.71 18.26
C PRO A 271 15.11 11.38 17.45
N LEU A 272 14.90 10.11 17.14
CA LEU A 272 13.75 9.62 16.39
C LEU A 272 12.44 9.85 17.17
N SER A 273 12.39 9.46 18.44
CA SER A 273 11.23 9.71 19.32
C SER A 273 10.92 11.20 19.47
N LYS A 274 11.96 12.05 19.58
CA LYS A 274 11.81 13.52 19.69
C LYS A 274 11.21 14.20 18.45
N LEU A 275 11.16 13.53 17.30
CA LEU A 275 10.44 14.04 16.12
C LEU A 275 8.91 13.98 16.30
N PHE A 276 8.43 13.09 17.16
CA PHE A 276 6.99 12.85 17.36
C PHE A 276 6.47 13.42 18.67
N THR A 277 7.27 13.41 19.73
CA THR A 277 6.84 13.86 21.07
C THR A 277 7.95 14.54 21.85
N SER A 278 7.56 15.46 22.74
CA SER A 278 8.44 16.07 23.73
C SER A 278 8.29 15.45 25.13
N ASP A 279 7.40 14.47 25.29
CA ASP A 279 7.16 13.79 26.57
C ASP A 279 8.29 12.79 26.86
N SER A 280 8.98 12.99 27.99
CA SER A 280 10.09 12.13 28.40
C SER A 280 9.67 10.70 28.70
N GLU A 281 8.46 10.50 29.24
CA GLU A 281 7.94 9.17 29.60
C GLU A 281 7.71 8.34 28.33
N VAL A 282 7.13 8.96 27.29
CA VAL A 282 6.94 8.33 25.98
C VAL A 282 8.29 8.05 25.29
N ILE A 283 9.27 8.94 25.40
CA ILE A 283 10.60 8.73 24.80
C ILE A 283 11.34 7.54 25.43
N GLU A 284 11.28 7.42 26.75
CA GLU A 284 11.88 6.29 27.48
C GLU A 284 11.22 4.97 27.09
N GLU A 285 9.89 4.98 26.98
CA GLU A 285 9.11 3.80 26.61
C GLU A 285 9.31 3.39 25.15
N VAL A 286 9.39 4.33 24.19
CA VAL A 286 9.80 3.99 22.82
C VAL A 286 11.20 3.37 22.80
N SER A 287 12.11 3.86 23.65
CA SER A 287 13.48 3.35 23.73
C SER A 287 13.52 1.91 24.26
N SER A 288 12.62 1.54 25.18
CA SER A 288 12.49 0.16 25.67
C SER A 288 12.03 -0.80 24.56
N LEU A 289 11.19 -0.31 23.63
CA LEU A 289 10.66 -1.07 22.48
C LEU A 289 11.57 -1.09 21.25
N THR A 290 12.56 -0.19 21.16
CA THR A 290 13.46 -0.07 20.00
C THR A 290 14.08 -1.41 19.57
N PRO A 291 14.56 -2.30 20.46
CA PRO A 291 15.12 -3.58 20.05
C PRO A 291 14.09 -4.46 19.32
N LEU A 292 12.85 -4.50 19.81
CA LEU A 292 11.76 -5.24 19.18
C LEU A 292 11.37 -4.62 17.84
N LEU A 293 11.33 -3.28 17.77
CA LEU A 293 11.08 -2.54 16.54
C LEU A 293 12.15 -2.83 15.48
N ALA A 294 13.43 -2.84 15.86
CA ALA A 294 14.53 -3.13 14.96
C ALA A 294 14.48 -4.56 14.42
N ILE A 295 14.17 -5.55 15.28
CA ILE A 295 13.95 -6.93 14.84
C ILE A 295 12.76 -7.01 13.87
N SER A 296 11.68 -6.29 14.17
CA SER A 296 10.48 -6.26 13.32
C SER A 296 10.77 -5.69 11.95
N VAL A 297 11.48 -4.55 11.88
CA VAL A 297 11.95 -3.94 10.63
C VAL A 297 12.86 -4.90 9.86
N PHE A 298 13.82 -5.55 10.53
CA PHE A 298 14.70 -6.51 9.87
C PHE A 298 13.93 -7.66 9.21
N LEU A 299 12.98 -8.28 9.94
CA LEU A 299 12.18 -9.40 9.45
C LEU A 299 11.17 -8.99 8.39
N ASN A 300 10.58 -7.80 8.52
CA ASN A 300 9.62 -7.25 7.57
C ASN A 300 10.24 -7.00 6.19
N PHE A 301 11.56 -6.89 6.07
CA PHE A 301 12.20 -6.73 4.78
C PHE A 301 12.21 -8.00 3.90
N ILE A 302 12.00 -9.17 4.49
CA ILE A 302 12.13 -10.46 3.79
C ILE A 302 10.80 -10.85 3.12
N GLN A 303 9.71 -10.82 3.88
CA GLN A 303 8.43 -11.41 3.47
C GLN A 303 7.74 -10.68 2.30
N PRO A 304 7.63 -9.34 2.25
CA PRO A 304 7.01 -8.62 1.13
C PRO A 304 7.77 -8.79 -0.19
N ILE A 305 9.09 -8.97 -0.13
CA ILE A 305 9.93 -9.18 -1.32
C ILE A 305 9.72 -10.59 -1.87
N LEU A 306 9.69 -11.60 -1.01
CA LEU A 306 9.33 -12.97 -1.43
C LEU A 306 7.90 -13.03 -1.97
N SER A 307 6.98 -12.27 -1.38
CA SER A 307 5.64 -12.09 -1.92
C SER A 307 5.68 -11.46 -3.31
N GLY A 308 6.52 -10.44 -3.53
CA GLY A 308 6.78 -9.85 -4.84
C GLY A 308 7.34 -10.85 -5.85
N VAL A 309 8.28 -11.71 -5.44
CA VAL A 309 8.80 -12.80 -6.28
C VAL A 309 7.67 -13.73 -6.72
N ALA A 310 6.86 -14.21 -5.77
CA ALA A 310 5.75 -15.10 -6.07
C ALA A 310 4.66 -14.44 -6.92
N ILE A 311 4.38 -13.14 -6.71
CA ILE A 311 3.47 -12.34 -7.54
C ILE A 311 3.99 -12.26 -8.98
N GLY A 312 5.29 -12.06 -9.17
CA GLY A 312 5.94 -12.07 -10.48
C GLY A 312 5.93 -13.43 -11.18
N CYS A 313 5.97 -14.53 -10.41
CA CYS A 313 5.86 -15.90 -10.92
C CYS A 313 4.41 -16.39 -11.12
N GLY A 314 3.40 -15.57 -10.79
CA GLY A 314 1.99 -15.98 -10.83
C GLY A 314 1.54 -16.92 -9.70
N TRP A 315 2.33 -17.09 -8.63
CA TRP A 315 2.08 -18.03 -7.52
C TRP A 315 1.20 -17.47 -6.38
N GLN A 316 0.34 -16.52 -6.70
CA GLN A 316 -0.35 -15.70 -5.69
C GLN A 316 -1.33 -16.50 -4.82
N ALA A 317 -1.97 -17.52 -5.39
CA ALA A 317 -2.85 -18.39 -4.64
C ALA A 317 -2.10 -19.11 -3.50
N VAL A 318 -0.87 -19.59 -3.77
CA VAL A 318 -0.03 -20.25 -2.75
C VAL A 318 0.33 -19.26 -1.64
N VAL A 319 0.75 -18.05 -2.02
CA VAL A 319 1.06 -16.98 -1.05
C VAL A 319 -0.16 -16.63 -0.20
N ALA A 320 -1.36 -16.57 -0.79
CA ALA A 320 -2.58 -16.30 -0.04
C ALA A 320 -2.86 -17.35 1.04
N TYR A 321 -2.68 -18.65 0.73
CA TYR A 321 -2.84 -19.71 1.73
C TYR A 321 -1.79 -19.64 2.83
N VAL A 322 -0.53 -19.39 2.48
CA VAL A 322 0.55 -19.26 3.46
C VAL A 322 0.31 -18.05 4.36
N ASN A 323 -0.06 -16.89 3.80
CA ASN A 323 -0.37 -15.68 4.56
C ASN A 323 -1.58 -15.87 5.49
N LEU A 324 -2.60 -16.61 5.06
CA LEU A 324 -3.75 -16.92 5.91
C LEU A 324 -3.33 -17.75 7.13
N ALA A 325 -2.53 -18.79 6.93
CA ALA A 325 -2.02 -19.61 8.03
C ALA A 325 -1.07 -18.83 8.95
N SER A 326 -0.11 -18.11 8.38
CA SER A 326 0.90 -17.40 9.17
C SER A 326 0.31 -16.23 9.95
N PHE A 327 -0.53 -15.40 9.35
CA PHE A 327 -1.07 -14.21 10.01
C PHE A 327 -2.26 -14.53 10.91
N TYR A 328 -3.25 -15.26 10.42
CA TYR A 328 -4.50 -15.44 11.16
C TYR A 328 -4.49 -16.64 12.11
N VAL A 329 -3.79 -17.72 11.76
CA VAL A 329 -3.75 -18.92 12.63
C VAL A 329 -2.59 -18.86 13.61
N ILE A 330 -1.42 -18.40 13.18
CA ILE A 330 -0.24 -18.33 14.07
C ILE A 330 -0.16 -16.93 14.70
N GLY A 331 -0.01 -15.88 13.89
CA GLY A 331 0.25 -14.51 14.34
C GLY A 331 -0.82 -13.98 15.28
N LEU A 332 -2.09 -14.08 14.90
CA LEU A 332 -3.20 -13.60 15.72
C LEU A 332 -3.34 -14.39 17.02
N THR A 333 -3.21 -15.71 16.97
CA THR A 333 -3.38 -16.57 18.16
C THR A 333 -2.25 -16.34 19.16
N VAL A 334 -1.00 -16.29 18.67
CA VAL A 334 0.17 -15.95 19.50
C VAL A 334 0.03 -14.52 20.04
N GLY A 335 -0.33 -13.55 19.20
CA GLY A 335 -0.53 -12.15 19.60
C GLY A 335 -1.60 -11.98 20.68
N CYS A 336 -2.74 -12.68 20.56
CA CYS A 336 -3.79 -12.65 21.57
C CYS A 336 -3.36 -13.31 22.89
N VAL A 337 -2.65 -14.44 22.83
CA VAL A 337 -2.16 -15.12 24.04
C VAL A 337 -1.14 -14.24 24.75
N LEU A 338 -0.15 -13.69 24.02
CA LEU A 338 0.86 -12.80 24.61
C LEU A 338 0.22 -11.51 25.14
N GLY A 339 -0.68 -10.87 24.38
CA GLY A 339 -1.26 -9.58 24.74
C GLY A 339 -2.28 -9.63 25.89
N PHE A 340 -3.07 -10.70 26.01
CA PHE A 340 -4.17 -10.77 27.00
C PHE A 340 -3.96 -11.79 28.12
N GLN A 341 -3.16 -12.84 27.93
CA GLN A 341 -2.97 -13.90 28.94
C GLN A 341 -1.62 -13.82 29.65
N THR A 342 -0.68 -13.03 29.13
CA THR A 342 0.62 -12.81 29.77
C THR A 342 0.76 -11.37 30.25
N THR A 343 1.74 -11.12 31.11
CA THR A 343 2.09 -9.75 31.57
C THR A 343 2.79 -8.92 30.51
N LEU A 344 2.97 -9.44 29.29
CA LEU A 344 3.68 -8.75 28.22
C LEU A 344 2.90 -7.57 27.63
N GLY A 345 1.57 -7.51 27.76
CA GLY A 345 0.76 -6.41 27.23
C GLY A 345 1.07 -6.13 25.76
N VAL A 346 1.24 -4.86 25.35
CA VAL A 346 1.71 -4.53 23.99
C VAL A 346 3.23 -4.59 23.85
N ALA A 347 3.99 -4.21 24.89
CA ALA A 347 5.32 -4.73 25.22
C ALA A 347 5.82 -4.05 26.52
N VAL A 348 5.17 -4.45 27.63
CA VAL A 348 5.55 -4.33 29.06
C VAL A 348 5.64 -2.92 29.69
N SER A 349 4.58 -2.60 30.46
CA SER A 349 4.47 -1.72 31.66
C SER A 349 5.30 -0.44 31.77
#